data_AF-A0A963Y1R9-F1
#
_entry.id   AF-A0A963Y1R9-F1
#
_cell.length_a   1.000
_cell.length_b   1.000
_cell.length_c   1.000
_cell.angle_alpha   90.00
_cell.angle_beta   90.00
_cell.angle_gamma   90.00
#
_symmetry.space_group_name_H-M   'P 1'
#
loop_
_entity.id
_entity.type
_entity.pdbx_description
1 polymer ?
#
loop_
_entity_poly.entity_id
_entity_poly.type
_entity_poly.pdbx_seq_one_letter_code
_entity_poly.pdbx_strand_id
1 'polypeptide(L)'
;KDILKSGDGLTVSAWDILSGDVRPGRDVLIYDEAGDHVALQAADVLAASGAKVEIMTRDRSFSPEVMAMNLVPYMRSLQEKDVTFTVTWLLKEARKSGNRLVATLGTDYSKFTKDKDYDQIVVNCGTLPNADLYFDLKEQSVNRGELDHGAFINGRPQAVRSNADGGFQLFRIGDAVSARNTHAAIYDALRLMKDI
;
A
#
# COMPACT_ATOMS: atom_id res chain seq x y z
N LYS A 1 -2.88 -10.94 -5.00
CA LYS A 1 -3.97 -10.07 -5.48
C LYS A 1 -5.26 -10.84 -5.31
N ASP A 2 -5.91 -10.68 -4.16
CA ASP A 2 -7.28 -11.14 -3.88
C ASP A 2 -7.96 -9.98 -3.12
N ILE A 3 -8.11 -8.84 -3.81
CA ILE A 3 -8.65 -7.60 -3.21
C ILE A 3 -10.16 -7.56 -3.47
N LEU A 4 -10.56 -7.92 -4.69
CA LEU A 4 -11.95 -7.95 -5.10
C LEU A 4 -12.54 -9.35 -4.92
N LYS A 5 -13.86 -9.43 -4.80
CA LYS A 5 -14.56 -10.72 -4.87
C LYS A 5 -14.46 -11.34 -6.27
N SER A 6 -14.31 -10.50 -7.29
CA SER A 6 -14.19 -10.88 -8.69
C SER A 6 -13.61 -9.71 -9.49
N GLY A 7 -12.79 -10.00 -10.49
CA GLY A 7 -12.30 -9.01 -11.44
C GLY A 7 -10.95 -8.39 -11.11
N ASP A 8 -10.14 -8.96 -10.22
CA ASP A 8 -8.77 -8.45 -9.94
C ASP A 8 -7.90 -8.40 -11.20
N GLY A 9 -8.13 -9.27 -12.19
CA GLY A 9 -7.44 -9.24 -13.48
C GLY A 9 -7.83 -8.04 -14.38
N LEU A 10 -8.79 -7.21 -13.96
CA LEU A 10 -9.22 -5.99 -14.65
C LEU A 10 -8.68 -4.71 -13.99
N THR A 11 -7.96 -4.84 -12.88
CA THR A 11 -7.39 -3.70 -12.16
C THR A 11 -5.88 -3.62 -12.36
N VAL A 12 -5.35 -2.40 -12.20
CA VAL A 12 -3.92 -2.13 -12.19
C VAL A 12 -3.52 -1.59 -10.83
N SER A 13 -2.25 -1.70 -10.46
CA SER A 13 -1.77 -1.17 -9.18
C SER A 13 -1.48 0.33 -9.29
N ALA A 14 -1.54 1.06 -8.17
CA ALA A 14 -1.08 2.44 -8.13
C ALA A 14 0.41 2.56 -8.52
N TRP A 15 1.22 1.56 -8.20
CA TRP A 15 2.61 1.47 -8.66
C TRP A 15 2.75 1.35 -10.18
N ASP A 16 1.86 0.62 -10.85
CA ASP A 16 1.87 0.47 -12.32
C ASP A 16 1.66 1.83 -13.02
N ILE A 17 0.92 2.74 -12.38
CA ILE A 17 0.73 4.13 -12.85
C ILE A 17 1.99 4.96 -12.56
N LEU A 18 2.53 4.86 -11.35
CA LEU A 18 3.70 5.65 -10.93
C LEU A 18 4.99 5.26 -11.65
N SER A 19 5.15 3.98 -11.99
CA SER A 19 6.27 3.47 -12.80
C SER A 19 6.14 3.82 -14.28
N GLY A 20 4.93 4.12 -14.74
CA GLY A 20 4.61 4.36 -16.15
C GLY A 20 4.40 3.08 -16.97
N ASP A 21 4.32 1.91 -16.33
CA ASP A 21 4.04 0.63 -16.99
C ASP A 21 2.64 0.60 -17.60
N VAL A 22 1.70 1.32 -16.98
CA VAL A 22 0.32 1.47 -17.44
C VAL A 22 0.03 2.94 -17.74
N ARG A 23 -0.53 3.20 -18.94
CA ARG A 23 -0.94 4.55 -19.34
C ARG A 23 -2.19 5.01 -18.55
N PRO A 24 -2.26 6.30 -18.17
CA PRO A 24 -3.47 6.89 -17.58
C PRO A 24 -4.71 6.71 -18.46
N GLY A 25 -5.82 6.28 -17.84
CA GLY A 25 -7.17 6.36 -18.41
C GLY A 25 -7.71 7.80 -18.44
N ARG A 26 -8.98 7.96 -18.82
CA ARG A 26 -9.70 9.25 -18.85
C ARG A 26 -10.71 9.39 -17.72
N ASP A 27 -11.28 8.29 -17.22
CA ASP A 27 -12.29 8.26 -16.16
C ASP A 27 -11.92 7.13 -15.18
N VAL A 28 -11.13 7.50 -14.18
CA VAL A 28 -10.33 6.56 -13.38
C VAL A 28 -10.82 6.50 -11.95
N LEU A 29 -11.08 5.28 -11.47
CA LEU A 29 -11.26 5.00 -10.05
C LEU A 29 -9.92 4.61 -9.45
N ILE A 30 -9.47 5.30 -8.41
CA ILE A 30 -8.45 4.80 -7.47
C ILE A 30 -9.19 4.27 -6.24
N TYR A 31 -9.11 2.97 -5.98
CA TYR A 31 -9.57 2.38 -4.74
C TYR A 31 -8.39 2.24 -3.77
N ASP A 32 -8.39 3.07 -2.72
CA ASP A 32 -7.34 3.19 -1.71
C ASP A 32 -7.74 2.50 -0.41
N GLU A 33 -7.09 1.37 -0.11
CA GLU A 33 -7.16 0.67 1.17
C GLU A 33 -5.90 0.88 2.02
N ALA A 34 -4.79 1.34 1.43
CA ALA A 34 -3.56 1.55 2.18
C ALA A 34 -3.60 2.86 2.98
N GLY A 35 -4.26 3.89 2.45
CA GLY A 35 -4.37 5.19 3.09
C GLY A 35 -3.06 5.99 3.09
N ASP A 36 -2.10 5.60 2.25
CA ASP A 36 -0.74 6.12 2.21
C ASP A 36 -0.53 7.17 1.10
N HIS A 37 0.73 7.55 0.89
CA HIS A 37 1.11 8.51 -0.15
C HIS A 37 0.89 7.98 -1.57
N VAL A 38 0.92 6.66 -1.79
CA VAL A 38 0.96 6.06 -3.12
C VAL A 38 -0.32 6.37 -3.88
N ALA A 39 -1.48 6.27 -3.23
CA ALA A 39 -2.77 6.62 -3.84
C ALA A 39 -2.84 8.09 -4.26
N LEU A 40 -2.38 9.03 -3.41
CA LEU A 40 -2.40 10.47 -3.72
C LEU A 40 -1.40 10.83 -4.82
N GLN A 41 -0.23 10.19 -4.86
CA GLN A 41 0.74 10.38 -5.94
C GLN A 41 0.19 9.87 -7.27
N ALA A 42 -0.41 8.68 -7.28
CA ALA A 42 -1.04 8.14 -8.49
C ALA A 42 -2.18 9.05 -8.96
N ALA A 43 -2.99 9.56 -8.03
CA ALA A 43 -4.05 10.53 -8.36
C ALA A 43 -3.50 11.79 -9.00
N ASP A 44 -2.37 12.32 -8.51
CA ASP A 44 -1.77 13.53 -9.07
C ASP A 44 -1.24 13.29 -10.49
N VAL A 45 -0.59 12.15 -10.73
CA VAL A 45 -0.15 11.73 -12.08
C VAL A 45 -1.33 11.58 -13.03
N LEU A 46 -2.40 10.89 -12.61
CA LEU A 46 -3.61 10.69 -13.41
C LEU A 46 -4.30 12.02 -13.71
N ALA A 47 -4.52 12.86 -12.69
CA ALA A 47 -5.19 14.13 -12.84
C ALA A 47 -4.36 15.11 -13.70
N ALA A 48 -3.03 15.07 -13.62
CA ALA A 48 -2.15 15.87 -14.49
C ALA A 48 -2.26 15.48 -15.98
N SER A 49 -2.70 14.25 -16.29
CA SER A 49 -3.00 13.84 -17.67
C SER A 49 -4.34 14.37 -18.21
N GLY A 50 -5.10 15.10 -17.39
CA GLY A 50 -6.45 15.58 -17.68
C GLY A 50 -7.53 14.52 -17.49
N ALA A 51 -7.23 13.43 -16.78
CA ALA A 51 -8.22 12.42 -16.42
C ALA A 51 -9.16 12.95 -15.33
N LYS A 52 -10.41 12.50 -15.39
CA LYS A 52 -11.34 12.55 -14.26
C LYS A 52 -10.96 11.45 -13.29
N VAL A 53 -10.71 11.79 -12.04
CA VAL A 53 -10.20 10.85 -11.03
C VAL A 53 -11.15 10.81 -9.84
N GLU A 54 -11.57 9.62 -9.44
CA GLU A 54 -12.21 9.41 -8.14
C GLU A 54 -11.31 8.60 -7.23
N ILE A 55 -10.93 9.17 -6.10
CA ILE A 55 -10.21 8.47 -5.04
C ILE A 55 -11.25 7.97 -4.06
N MET A 56 -11.41 6.65 -3.96
CA MET A 56 -12.40 5.99 -3.13
C MET A 56 -11.72 5.19 -2.03
N THR A 57 -12.26 5.26 -0.83
CA THR A 57 -11.83 4.40 0.28
C THR A 57 -13.03 3.92 1.08
N ARG A 58 -12.89 2.75 1.71
CA ARG A 58 -13.85 2.23 2.68
C ARG A 58 -13.78 2.97 4.03
N ASP A 59 -12.66 3.66 4.29
CA ASP A 59 -12.44 4.35 5.55
C ASP A 59 -13.27 5.63 5.66
N ARG A 60 -13.42 6.12 6.90
CA ARG A 60 -14.13 7.38 7.20
C ARG A 60 -13.36 8.64 6.77
N SER A 61 -12.09 8.50 6.43
CA SER A 61 -11.20 9.58 5.99
C SER A 61 -10.31 9.07 4.87
N PHE A 62 -10.01 9.92 3.89
CA PHE A 62 -9.07 9.58 2.83
C PHE A 62 -7.62 9.76 3.33
N SER A 63 -6.74 8.88 2.85
CA SER A 63 -5.29 8.88 3.10
C SER A 63 -4.87 9.19 4.56
N PRO A 64 -5.39 8.43 5.56
CA PRO A 64 -5.14 8.68 6.98
C PRO A 64 -3.66 8.65 7.40
N GLU A 65 -2.79 7.95 6.65
CA GLU A 65 -1.35 7.88 6.95
C GLU A 65 -0.57 9.11 6.45
N VAL A 66 -1.21 9.99 5.68
CA VAL A 66 -0.61 11.23 5.18
C VAL A 66 -0.76 12.35 6.21
N MET A 67 0.36 12.70 6.85
CA MET A 67 0.39 13.79 7.83
C MET A 67 -0.05 15.14 7.24
N ALA A 68 -0.69 15.97 8.06
CA ALA A 68 -1.33 17.21 7.64
C ALA A 68 -0.44 18.16 6.81
N MET A 69 0.83 18.35 7.19
CA MET A 69 1.76 19.21 6.43
C MET A 69 2.04 18.67 5.02
N ASN A 70 2.08 17.35 4.86
CA ASN A 70 2.28 16.70 3.56
C ASN A 70 0.98 16.64 2.74
N LEU A 71 -0.19 16.74 3.39
CA LEU A 71 -1.48 16.74 2.72
C LEU A 71 -1.72 18.03 1.93
N VAL A 72 -1.30 19.18 2.48
CA VAL A 72 -1.49 20.51 1.86
C VAL A 72 -1.03 20.58 0.40
N PRO A 73 0.19 20.14 0.01
CA PRO A 73 0.61 20.18 -1.39
C PRO A 73 -0.25 19.28 -2.31
N TYR A 74 -0.69 18.10 -1.84
CA TYR A 74 -1.61 17.26 -2.63
C TYR A 74 -2.93 17.98 -2.86
N MET A 75 -3.52 18.56 -1.82
CA MET A 75 -4.80 19.27 -1.95
C MET A 75 -4.69 20.45 -2.90
N ARG A 76 -3.60 21.23 -2.83
CA ARG A 76 -3.35 22.33 -3.77
C ARG A 76 -3.29 21.83 -5.23
N SER A 77 -2.64 20.68 -5.46
CA SER A 77 -2.51 20.12 -6.82
C SER A 77 -3.79 19.46 -7.33
N LEU A 78 -4.56 18.81 -6.46
CA LEU A 78 -5.72 17.99 -6.85
C LEU A 78 -7.02 18.79 -6.90
N GLN A 79 -7.24 19.77 -6.02
CA GLN A 79 -8.50 20.50 -5.94
C GLN A 79 -8.77 21.43 -7.14
N GLU A 80 -7.73 21.79 -7.89
CA GLU A 80 -7.87 22.57 -9.14
C GLU A 80 -8.22 21.68 -10.35
N LYS A 81 -8.27 20.35 -10.18
CA LYS A 81 -8.49 19.35 -11.23
C LYS A 81 -9.82 18.61 -11.02
N ASP A 82 -10.23 17.78 -11.98
CA ASP A 82 -11.44 16.96 -11.89
C ASP A 82 -11.21 15.72 -10.99
N VAL A 83 -11.02 15.98 -9.69
CA VAL A 83 -10.76 14.96 -8.67
C VAL A 83 -11.87 14.96 -7.62
N THR A 84 -12.43 13.77 -7.37
CA THR A 84 -13.45 13.54 -6.34
C THR A 84 -12.91 12.61 -5.26
N PHE A 85 -13.15 12.95 -3.99
CA PHE A 85 -12.83 12.09 -2.85
C PHE A 85 -14.11 11.43 -2.31
N THR A 86 -14.15 10.10 -2.33
CA THR A 86 -15.31 9.30 -1.92
C THR A 86 -14.92 8.39 -0.75
N VAL A 87 -15.34 8.74 0.46
CA VAL A 87 -15.08 7.95 1.68
C VAL A 87 -16.25 7.03 2.00
N THR A 88 -16.04 5.99 2.82
CA THR A 88 -17.05 5.03 3.29
C THR A 88 -17.69 4.14 2.21
N TRP A 89 -17.00 3.94 1.08
CA TRP A 89 -17.44 3.05 0.00
C TRP A 89 -16.43 1.95 -0.29
N LEU A 90 -16.93 0.75 -0.55
CA LEU A 90 -16.15 -0.45 -0.82
C LEU A 90 -16.21 -0.76 -2.32
N LEU A 91 -15.06 -1.02 -2.96
CA LEU A 91 -15.03 -1.65 -4.27
C LEU A 91 -15.13 -3.17 -4.10
N LYS A 92 -16.23 -3.78 -4.55
CA LYS A 92 -16.49 -5.21 -4.34
C LYS A 92 -16.02 -6.06 -5.51
N GLU A 93 -16.34 -5.61 -6.72
CA GLU A 93 -16.13 -6.38 -7.95
C GLU A 93 -15.85 -5.42 -9.10
N ALA A 94 -15.10 -5.90 -10.09
CA ALA A 94 -14.92 -5.23 -11.38
C ALA A 94 -15.33 -6.18 -12.51
N ARG A 95 -16.02 -5.65 -13.52
CA ARG A 95 -16.41 -6.44 -14.71
C ARG A 95 -16.29 -5.60 -15.98
N LYS A 96 -16.02 -6.25 -17.11
CA LYS A 96 -16.00 -5.56 -18.41
C LYS A 96 -17.43 -5.26 -18.89
N SER A 97 -17.61 -4.07 -19.47
CA SER A 97 -18.81 -3.67 -20.20
C SER A 97 -18.39 -2.92 -21.46
N GLY A 98 -18.35 -3.64 -22.59
CA GLY A 98 -17.80 -3.11 -23.84
C GLY A 98 -16.33 -2.72 -23.69
N ASN A 99 -16.02 -1.45 -23.93
CA ASN A 99 -14.68 -0.86 -23.75
C ASN A 99 -14.46 -0.23 -22.37
N ARG A 100 -15.43 -0.33 -21.46
CA ARG A 100 -15.38 0.22 -20.10
C ARG A 100 -15.34 -0.90 -19.05
N LEU A 101 -15.11 -0.48 -17.81
CA LEU A 101 -15.17 -1.30 -16.61
C LEU A 101 -16.34 -0.84 -15.75
N VAL A 102 -17.17 -1.77 -15.30
CA VAL A 102 -18.18 -1.50 -14.27
C VAL A 102 -17.62 -1.93 -12.93
N ALA A 103 -17.53 -0.98 -12.01
CA ALA A 103 -17.20 -1.20 -10.61
C ALA A 103 -18.50 -1.43 -9.82
N THR A 104 -18.63 -2.60 -9.19
CA THR A 104 -19.69 -2.85 -8.21
C THR A 104 -19.25 -2.25 -6.87
N LEU A 105 -19.86 -1.14 -6.49
CA LEU A 105 -19.61 -0.45 -5.24
C LEU A 105 -20.55 -0.96 -4.15
N GLY A 106 -20.09 -0.99 -2.91
CA GLY A 106 -20.89 -1.36 -1.75
C GLY A 106 -20.51 -0.57 -0.51
N THR A 107 -20.97 -1.05 0.64
CA THR A 107 -20.75 -0.44 1.94
C THR A 107 -20.64 -1.51 3.02
N ASP A 108 -19.86 -1.24 4.06
CA ASP A 108 -19.77 -2.11 5.24
C ASP A 108 -21.01 -2.05 6.13
N TYR A 109 -21.87 -1.04 5.93
CA TYR A 109 -22.99 -0.75 6.82
C TYR A 109 -24.30 -1.43 6.43
N SER A 110 -24.39 -2.03 5.24
CA SER A 110 -25.61 -2.68 4.77
C SER A 110 -25.36 -3.60 3.58
N LYS A 111 -26.43 -4.21 3.05
CA LYS A 111 -26.37 -5.00 1.80
C LYS A 111 -26.40 -4.14 0.53
N PHE A 112 -26.44 -2.81 0.67
CA PHE A 112 -26.56 -1.91 -0.47
C PHE A 112 -25.37 -2.04 -1.43
N THR A 113 -25.68 -2.04 -2.72
CA THR A 113 -24.70 -2.00 -3.80
C THR A 113 -25.17 -1.07 -4.91
N LYS A 114 -24.23 -0.44 -5.60
CA LYS A 114 -24.48 0.33 -6.82
C LYS A 114 -23.37 0.12 -7.82
N ASP A 115 -23.70 0.17 -9.10
CA ASP A 115 -22.71 0.11 -10.16
C ASP A 115 -22.27 1.50 -10.58
N LYS A 116 -21.01 1.62 -11.00
CA LYS A 116 -20.49 2.82 -11.63
C LYS A 116 -19.45 2.47 -12.70
N ASP A 117 -19.51 3.16 -13.82
CA ASP A 117 -18.63 2.94 -14.96
C ASP A 117 -17.35 3.76 -14.88
N TYR A 118 -16.23 3.13 -15.23
CA TYR A 118 -14.89 3.73 -15.37
C TYR A 118 -14.23 3.20 -16.64
N ASP A 119 -13.15 3.82 -17.09
CA ASP A 119 -12.28 3.22 -18.12
C ASP A 119 -11.03 2.56 -17.55
N GLN A 120 -10.68 2.88 -16.30
CA GLN A 120 -9.58 2.29 -15.56
C GLN A 120 -9.91 2.20 -14.07
N ILE A 121 -9.54 1.08 -13.45
CA ILE A 121 -9.64 0.88 -12.00
C ILE A 121 -8.23 0.60 -11.49
N VAL A 122 -7.74 1.51 -10.64
CA VAL A 122 -6.45 1.44 -9.96
C VAL A 122 -6.69 1.03 -8.52
N VAL A 123 -5.94 0.06 -8.02
CA VAL A 123 -6.02 -0.39 -6.61
C VAL A 123 -4.73 -0.08 -5.87
N ASN A 124 -4.88 0.45 -4.65
CA ASN A 124 -3.79 0.67 -3.70
C ASN A 124 -4.11 -0.04 -2.39
N CYS A 125 -3.52 -1.22 -2.18
CA CYS A 125 -3.72 -2.03 -0.97
C CYS A 125 -2.41 -2.22 -0.18
N GLY A 126 -1.47 -1.30 -0.35
CA GLY A 126 -0.15 -1.37 0.25
C GLY A 126 0.71 -2.47 -0.36
N THR A 127 1.79 -2.81 0.34
CA THR A 127 2.73 -3.86 -0.06
C THR A 127 2.56 -5.09 0.84
N LEU A 128 2.64 -6.27 0.24
CA LEU A 128 2.85 -7.49 1.01
C LEU A 128 4.33 -7.59 1.39
N PRO A 129 4.68 -7.99 2.62
CA PRO A 129 6.07 -8.24 2.98
C PRO A 129 6.69 -9.27 2.04
N ASN A 130 7.75 -8.89 1.33
CA ASN A 130 8.55 -9.82 0.55
C ASN A 130 9.48 -10.59 1.49
N ALA A 131 8.98 -11.70 2.04
CA ALA A 131 9.62 -12.46 3.11
C ALA A 131 10.22 -13.80 2.66
N ASP A 132 10.10 -14.18 1.39
CA ASP A 132 10.51 -15.50 0.89
C ASP A 132 12.01 -15.74 1.14
N LEU A 133 12.85 -14.80 0.72
CA LEU A 133 14.30 -14.86 0.96
C LEU A 133 14.64 -14.96 2.46
N TYR A 134 13.87 -14.30 3.32
CA TYR A 134 14.09 -14.40 4.76
C TYR A 134 13.81 -15.82 5.26
N PHE A 135 12.73 -16.46 4.81
CA PHE A 135 12.40 -17.81 5.23
C PHE A 135 13.42 -18.83 4.69
N ASP A 136 13.92 -18.64 3.47
CA ASP A 136 14.99 -19.46 2.88
C ASP A 136 16.31 -19.39 3.67
N LEU A 137 16.62 -18.21 4.23
CA LEU A 137 17.83 -17.97 5.01
C LEU A 137 17.68 -18.27 6.50
N LYS A 138 16.45 -18.40 7.01
CA LYS A 138 16.16 -18.47 8.45
C LYS A 138 16.93 -19.59 9.15
N GLU A 139 16.85 -20.81 8.64
CA GLU A 139 17.51 -21.97 9.26
C GLU A 139 19.03 -21.97 9.12
N GLN A 140 19.59 -21.11 8.25
CA GLN A 140 21.04 -20.94 8.06
C GLN A 140 21.65 -19.86 8.98
N SER A 141 20.81 -19.09 9.68
CA SER A 141 21.23 -18.01 10.57
C SER A 141 21.48 -18.49 11.99
N VAL A 142 22.37 -17.83 12.73
CA VAL A 142 22.73 -18.17 14.12
C VAL A 142 21.59 -17.93 15.10
N ASN A 143 20.70 -16.97 14.80
CA ASN A 143 19.58 -16.59 15.65
C ASN A 143 18.24 -17.17 15.15
N ARG A 144 18.20 -17.88 14.01
CA ARG A 144 16.96 -18.34 13.35
C ARG A 144 15.92 -17.23 13.18
N GLY A 145 16.39 -16.00 12.94
CA GLY A 145 15.53 -14.82 12.83
C GLY A 145 14.93 -14.30 14.16
N GLU A 146 15.36 -14.82 15.30
CA GLU A 146 14.93 -14.35 16.62
C GLU A 146 15.51 -12.95 16.91
N LEU A 147 14.64 -12.08 17.43
CA LEU A 147 14.97 -10.73 17.88
C LEU A 147 14.71 -10.65 19.38
N ASP A 148 15.74 -10.32 20.16
CA ASP A 148 15.55 -9.95 21.56
C ASP A 148 14.94 -8.54 21.61
N HIS A 149 13.62 -8.49 21.75
CA HIS A 149 12.86 -7.23 21.85
C HIS A 149 13.33 -6.35 23.00
N GLY A 150 13.75 -6.93 24.13
CA GLY A 150 14.25 -6.19 25.28
C GLY A 150 15.60 -5.54 24.99
N ALA A 151 16.49 -6.22 24.28
CA ALA A 151 17.73 -5.61 23.81
C ALA A 151 17.46 -4.56 22.72
N PHE A 152 16.59 -4.87 21.75
CA PHE A 152 16.28 -4.03 20.61
C PHE A 152 15.64 -2.69 21.00
N ILE A 153 14.66 -2.70 21.91
CA ILE A 153 14.00 -1.47 22.41
C ILE A 153 14.99 -0.58 23.16
N ASN A 154 15.92 -1.18 23.90
CA ASN A 154 16.92 -0.47 24.69
C ASN A 154 18.19 -0.11 23.89
N GLY A 155 18.23 -0.37 22.58
CA GLY A 155 19.40 -0.11 21.75
C GLY A 155 20.64 -0.89 22.21
N ARG A 156 20.47 -2.15 22.61
CA ARG A 156 21.56 -3.05 22.99
C ARG A 156 21.83 -4.07 21.89
N PRO A 157 23.09 -4.54 21.73
CA PRO A 157 23.45 -5.56 20.75
C PRO A 157 22.62 -6.84 20.89
N GLN A 158 22.30 -7.46 19.75
CA GLN A 158 21.57 -8.72 19.69
C GLN A 158 22.51 -9.91 19.92
N ALA A 159 22.35 -10.64 21.02
CA ALA A 159 23.25 -11.72 21.42
C ALA A 159 22.65 -13.14 21.25
N VAL A 160 21.43 -13.25 20.74
CA VAL A 160 20.75 -14.55 20.56
C VAL A 160 21.53 -15.43 19.59
N ARG A 161 21.83 -16.66 20.02
CA ARG A 161 22.46 -17.71 19.22
C ARG A 161 21.78 -19.04 19.50
N SER A 162 20.70 -19.32 18.78
CA SER A 162 19.87 -20.53 18.90
C SER A 162 20.27 -21.64 17.93
N ASN A 163 21.14 -21.34 16.96
CA ASN A 163 21.67 -22.28 15.97
C ASN A 163 23.20 -22.21 15.93
N ALA A 164 23.85 -23.30 16.36
CA ALA A 164 25.31 -23.39 16.43
C ALA A 164 25.97 -23.45 15.04
N ASP A 165 25.27 -24.00 14.04
CA ASP A 165 25.76 -24.19 12.68
C ASP A 165 25.52 -22.95 11.79
N GLY A 166 24.90 -21.90 12.33
CA GLY A 166 24.57 -20.69 11.58
C GLY A 166 25.80 -19.85 11.22
N GLY A 167 25.80 -19.25 10.02
CA GLY A 167 26.93 -18.45 9.53
C GLY A 167 26.79 -16.93 9.73
N PHE A 168 25.58 -16.45 10.00
CA PHE A 168 25.25 -15.02 10.04
C PHE A 168 24.05 -14.76 10.95
N GLN A 169 23.88 -13.52 11.43
CA GLN A 169 22.63 -13.08 12.05
C GLN A 169 21.65 -12.62 10.98
N LEU A 170 20.38 -12.95 11.16
CA LEU A 170 19.30 -12.59 10.23
C LEU A 170 18.22 -11.83 10.97
N PHE A 171 17.84 -10.67 10.43
CA PHE A 171 16.76 -9.83 10.96
C PHE A 171 15.87 -9.35 9.82
N ARG A 172 14.59 -9.14 10.10
CA ARG A 172 13.68 -8.40 9.22
C ARG A 172 13.42 -7.03 9.80
N ILE A 173 13.40 -6.02 8.96
CA ILE A 173 13.14 -4.62 9.34
C ILE A 173 12.17 -3.97 8.35
N GLY A 174 11.46 -2.93 8.79
CA GLY A 174 10.56 -2.17 7.92
C GLY A 174 9.50 -3.05 7.25
N ASP A 175 9.29 -2.84 5.96
CA ASP A 175 8.23 -3.50 5.19
C ASP A 175 8.36 -5.03 5.08
N ALA A 176 9.56 -5.59 5.36
CA ALA A 176 9.74 -7.04 5.47
C ALA A 176 9.08 -7.64 6.74
N VAL A 177 8.78 -6.80 7.73
CA VAL A 177 8.02 -7.16 8.94
C VAL A 177 6.55 -6.78 8.77
N SER A 178 6.30 -5.53 8.40
CA SER A 178 4.98 -4.94 8.21
C SER A 178 5.15 -3.68 7.41
N ALA A 179 4.35 -3.48 6.36
CA ALA A 179 4.28 -2.21 5.66
C ALA A 179 3.88 -1.11 6.65
N ARG A 180 4.77 -0.16 6.88
CA ARG A 180 4.56 1.02 7.75
C ARG A 180 5.09 2.26 7.02
N ASN A 181 5.44 3.31 7.76
CA ASN A 181 6.09 4.47 7.20
C ASN A 181 7.64 4.32 7.16
N THR A 182 8.28 5.11 6.30
CA THR A 182 9.74 5.14 6.13
C THR A 182 10.48 5.41 7.44
N HIS A 183 9.89 6.23 8.34
CA HIS A 183 10.47 6.55 9.64
C HIS A 183 10.63 5.29 10.49
N ALA A 184 9.60 4.44 10.57
CA ALA A 184 9.67 3.18 11.29
C ALA A 184 10.79 2.27 10.74
N ALA A 185 10.90 2.14 9.40
CA ALA A 185 11.95 1.34 8.77
C ALA A 185 13.37 1.86 9.09
N ILE A 186 13.57 3.17 9.08
CA ILE A 186 14.85 3.80 9.46
C ILE A 186 15.15 3.54 10.94
N TYR A 187 14.16 3.65 11.83
CA TYR A 187 14.35 3.40 13.25
C TYR A 187 14.66 1.94 13.57
N ASP A 188 14.06 1.00 12.84
CA ASP A 188 14.40 -0.42 12.97
C ASP A 188 15.86 -0.68 12.58
N ALA A 189 16.30 -0.13 11.43
CA ALA A 189 17.68 -0.23 10.98
C ALA A 189 18.66 0.41 11.98
N LEU A 190 18.35 1.61 12.47
CA LEU A 190 19.20 2.33 13.41
C LEU A 190 19.39 1.55 14.71
N ARG A 191 18.31 0.99 15.29
CA ARG A 191 18.39 0.22 16.54
C ARG A 191 19.22 -1.05 16.41
N LEU A 192 19.23 -1.68 15.23
CA LEU A 192 20.07 -2.84 14.97
C LEU A 192 21.52 -2.44 14.71
N MET A 193 21.76 -1.42 13.89
CA MET A 193 23.07 -1.16 13.30
C MET A 193 23.95 -0.18 14.10
N LYS A 194 23.39 0.61 15.03
CA LYS A 194 24.12 1.69 15.70
C LYS A 194 25.33 1.21 16.51
N ASP A 195 25.24 0.00 17.07
CA ASP A 195 26.22 -0.56 18.01
C ASP A 195 26.79 -1.92 17.54
N ILE A 196 26.76 -2.16 16.21
CA ILE A 196 27.41 -3.30 15.53
C ILE A 196 28.83 -2.94 15.11
#